data_AF-A0A9W8JFL0-F1
#
_entry.id   AF-A0A9W8JFL0-F1
#
_cell.length_a   1.000
_cell.length_b   1.000
_cell.length_c   1.000
_cell.angle_alpha   90.00
_cell.angle_beta   90.00
_cell.angle_gamma   90.00
#
_symmetry.space_group_name_H-M   'P 1'
#
loop_
_entity.id
_entity.type
_entity.pdbx_description
1 polymer ?
#
loop_
_entity_poly.entity_id
_entity_poly.type
_entity_poly.pdbx_seq_one_letter_code
_entity_poly.pdbx_strand_id
1 'polypeptide(L)'
;MNEKDTTTRRLSFSVRSAAYGVTFFFLFAMTVALLGLVGNQLHKYGNTYENYASMEYKHGLGLLLFSVIFSLLILLSHPWLGVSFICVLSFIAAVFFGTGAGIINRTAPFKGTSCNRPADEYPAPWRPYANECSRIVAIQGLAWALWGLYIFLFFGALFHKVQFKARPTPEGFYYNKA
;
A
#
# COMPACT_ATOMS: atom_id res chain seq x y z
N MET A 1 52.07 4.28 -13.21
CA MET A 1 51.05 3.24 -13.01
C MET A 1 50.10 3.78 -11.95
N ASN A 2 48.92 4.25 -12.35
CA ASN A 2 47.95 4.85 -11.43
C ASN A 2 47.22 3.75 -10.68
N GLU A 3 47.48 3.70 -9.38
CA GLU A 3 46.79 2.83 -8.43
C GLU A 3 45.30 3.16 -8.47
N LYS A 4 44.50 2.20 -8.93
CA LYS A 4 43.05 2.29 -8.85
C LYS A 4 42.69 2.17 -7.38
N ASP A 5 42.30 3.28 -6.79
CA ASP A 5 41.59 3.32 -5.51
C ASP A 5 40.27 2.56 -5.67
N THR A 6 40.34 1.23 -5.53
CA THR A 6 39.17 0.37 -5.34
C THR A 6 38.68 0.60 -3.92
N THR A 7 38.06 1.76 -3.69
CA THR A 7 37.26 2.00 -2.50
C THR A 7 36.13 1.00 -2.53
N THR A 8 36.33 -0.13 -1.86
CA THR A 8 35.31 -1.12 -1.61
C THR A 8 34.23 -0.35 -0.85
N ARG A 9 33.14 0.04 -1.53
CA ARG A 9 31.98 0.65 -0.88
C ARG A 9 31.48 -0.37 0.11
N ARG A 10 31.94 -0.28 1.37
CA ARG A 10 31.36 -1.04 2.46
C ARG A 10 29.88 -0.69 2.44
N LEU A 11 29.04 -1.69 2.19
CA LEU A 11 27.61 -1.61 2.39
C LEU A 11 27.42 -1.26 3.87
N SER A 12 27.39 0.03 4.19
CA SER A 12 27.09 0.48 5.54
C SER A 12 25.61 0.21 5.72
N PHE A 13 25.28 -0.91 6.35
CA PHE A 13 23.92 -1.24 6.77
C PHE A 13 23.47 -0.21 7.81
N SER A 14 23.04 0.96 7.36
CA SER A 14 22.32 1.90 8.19
C SER A 14 20.91 1.37 8.40
N VAL A 15 20.37 1.51 9.61
CA VAL A 15 18.97 1.17 9.95
C VAL A 15 18.00 1.76 8.92
N ARG A 16 18.32 2.95 8.39
CA ARG A 16 17.53 3.61 7.33
C ARG A 16 17.51 2.82 6.02
N SER A 17 18.64 2.26 5.61
CA SER A 17 18.74 1.45 4.38
C SER A 17 18.01 0.12 4.53
N ALA A 18 18.11 -0.52 5.70
CA ALA A 18 17.37 -1.74 6.01
C ALA A 18 15.85 -1.50 6.04
N ALA A 19 15.38 -0.46 6.74
CA ALA A 19 13.97 -0.10 6.79
C ALA A 19 13.40 0.24 5.41
N TYR A 20 14.18 0.94 4.57
CA TYR A 20 13.81 1.22 3.19
C TYR A 20 13.66 -0.07 2.36
N GLY A 21 14.66 -0.96 2.39
CA GLY A 21 14.60 -2.23 1.67
C GLY A 21 13.42 -3.11 2.09
N VAL A 22 13.17 -3.21 3.40
CA VAL A 22 12.02 -3.94 3.95
C VAL A 22 10.69 -3.33 3.50
N THR A 23 10.57 -2.00 3.52
CA THR A 23 9.34 -1.31 3.09
C THR A 23 9.03 -1.58 1.62
N PHE A 24 10.01 -1.45 0.73
CA PHE A 24 9.83 -1.70 -0.70
C PHE A 24 9.58 -3.18 -0.99
N PHE A 25 10.21 -4.09 -0.26
CA PHE A 25 9.92 -5.52 -0.35
C PHE A 25 8.47 -5.84 0.02
N PHE A 26 7.97 -5.31 1.14
CA PHE A 26 6.58 -5.51 1.54
C PHE A 26 5.59 -4.87 0.57
N LEU A 27 5.86 -3.66 0.10
CA LEU A 27 5.04 -3.00 -0.92
C LEU A 27 4.95 -3.86 -2.18
N PHE A 28 6.07 -4.41 -2.66
CA PHE A 28 6.08 -5.30 -3.82
C PHE A 28 5.29 -6.59 -3.57
N ALA A 29 5.61 -7.31 -2.49
CA ALA A 29 4.97 -8.58 -2.16
C ALA A 29 3.44 -8.44 -2.00
N MET A 30 2.98 -7.42 -1.28
CA MET A 30 1.55 -7.16 -1.09
C MET A 30 0.88 -6.69 -2.37
N THR A 31 1.54 -5.87 -3.20
CA THR A 31 0.98 -5.41 -4.48
C THR A 31 0.79 -6.58 -5.45
N VAL A 32 1.76 -7.48 -5.56
CA VAL A 32 1.65 -8.68 -6.40
C VAL A 32 0.60 -9.66 -5.87
N ALA A 33 0.53 -9.85 -4.55
CA ALA A 33 -0.51 -10.68 -3.93
C ALA A 33 -1.93 -10.12 -4.22
N LEU A 34 -2.12 -8.81 -4.08
CA LEU A 34 -3.39 -8.15 -4.37
C LEU A 34 -3.74 -8.21 -5.87
N LEU A 35 -2.74 -8.04 -6.75
CA LEU A 35 -2.93 -8.21 -8.20
C LEU A 35 -3.45 -9.62 -8.53
N GLY A 36 -2.88 -10.67 -7.93
CA GLY A 36 -3.34 -12.04 -8.13
C GLY A 36 -4.79 -12.27 -7.67
N LEU A 37 -5.15 -11.73 -6.50
CA LEU A 37 -6.49 -11.91 -5.93
C LEU A 37 -7.56 -11.12 -6.70
N VAL A 38 -7.30 -9.85 -7.00
CA VAL A 38 -8.22 -8.98 -7.77
C VAL A 38 -8.31 -9.45 -9.22
N GLY A 39 -7.18 -9.83 -9.82
CA GLY A 39 -7.15 -10.39 -11.18
C GLY A 39 -7.97 -11.68 -11.29
N ASN A 40 -7.89 -12.57 -10.31
CA ASN A 40 -8.71 -13.78 -10.26
C ASN A 40 -10.22 -13.45 -10.21
N GLN A 41 -10.62 -12.50 -9.35
CA GLN A 41 -12.02 -12.05 -9.28
C GLN A 41 -12.52 -11.50 -10.63
N LEU A 42 -11.75 -10.58 -11.24
CA LEU A 42 -12.15 -9.96 -12.51
C LEU A 42 -12.15 -10.96 -13.68
N HIS A 43 -11.22 -11.91 -13.71
CA HIS A 43 -11.21 -12.98 -14.73
C HIS A 43 -12.37 -13.96 -14.54
N LYS A 44 -12.73 -14.30 -13.30
CA LYS A 44 -13.82 -15.23 -13.02
C LYS A 44 -15.19 -14.66 -13.38
N TYR A 45 -15.46 -13.42 -12.99
CA TYR A 45 -16.77 -12.79 -13.16
C TYR A 45 -16.89 -11.97 -14.45
N GLY A 46 -15.78 -11.73 -15.16
CA GLY A 46 -15.78 -11.04 -16.45
C GLY A 46 -16.17 -9.56 -16.35
N ASN A 47 -16.64 -8.98 -17.45
CA ASN A 47 -16.94 -7.55 -17.55
C ASN A 47 -18.44 -7.21 -17.48
N THR A 48 -19.35 -8.17 -17.30
CA THR A 48 -20.78 -7.88 -17.15
C THR A 48 -21.10 -7.50 -15.71
N TYR A 49 -22.03 -6.56 -15.50
CA TYR A 49 -22.40 -6.10 -14.16
C TYR A 49 -23.25 -7.12 -13.38
N GLU A 50 -23.98 -7.96 -14.09
CA GLU A 50 -24.86 -9.00 -13.52
C GLU A 50 -24.10 -10.07 -12.74
N ASN A 51 -22.81 -10.25 -13.09
CA ASN A 51 -21.92 -11.19 -12.43
C ASN A 51 -21.30 -10.63 -11.14
N TYR A 52 -21.70 -9.43 -10.69
CA TYR A 52 -21.20 -8.80 -9.46
C TYR A 52 -22.35 -8.54 -8.49
N ALA A 53 -22.11 -8.73 -7.19
CA ALA A 53 -23.09 -8.46 -6.14
C ALA A 53 -23.58 -7.00 -6.12
N SER A 54 -22.74 -6.05 -6.56
CA SER A 54 -23.11 -4.65 -6.73
C SER A 54 -22.20 -3.95 -7.75
N MET A 55 -22.68 -2.85 -8.35
CA MET A 55 -21.87 -2.01 -9.23
C MET A 55 -20.69 -1.37 -8.49
N GLU A 56 -20.89 -0.99 -7.23
CA GLU A 56 -19.84 -0.44 -6.37
C GLU A 56 -18.71 -1.45 -6.16
N TYR A 57 -19.02 -2.72 -5.90
CA TYR A 57 -18.02 -3.78 -5.74
C TYR A 57 -17.18 -3.98 -7.01
N LYS A 58 -17.82 -4.01 -8.20
CA LYS A 58 -17.08 -4.12 -9.47
C LYS A 58 -16.14 -2.94 -9.69
N HIS A 59 -16.61 -1.71 -9.48
CA HIS A 59 -15.76 -0.52 -9.63
C HIS A 59 -14.66 -0.47 -8.56
N GLY A 60 -14.93 -0.93 -7.35
CA GLY A 60 -13.94 -1.09 -6.29
C GLY A 60 -12.81 -2.04 -6.70
N LEU A 61 -13.15 -3.21 -7.28
CA LEU A 61 -12.16 -4.14 -7.83
C LEU A 61 -11.36 -3.52 -8.99
N GLY A 62 -12.03 -2.79 -9.89
CA GLY A 62 -11.37 -2.06 -10.99
C GLY A 62 -10.39 -0.99 -10.49
N LEU A 63 -10.79 -0.22 -9.46
CA LEU A 63 -9.94 0.77 -8.82
C LEU A 63 -8.73 0.11 -8.16
N LEU A 64 -8.92 -1.02 -7.46
CA LEU A 64 -7.81 -1.77 -6.87
C LEU A 64 -6.88 -2.34 -7.94
N LEU A 65 -7.41 -2.85 -9.06
CA LEU A 65 -6.59 -3.30 -10.20
C LEU A 65 -5.73 -2.16 -10.75
N PHE A 66 -6.32 -0.99 -10.98
CA PHE A 66 -5.56 0.19 -11.40
C PHE A 66 -4.51 0.58 -10.35
N SER A 67 -4.88 0.56 -9.07
CA SER A 67 -3.98 0.90 -7.95
C SER A 67 -2.77 -0.02 -7.88
N VAL A 68 -2.95 -1.33 -8.08
CA VAL A 68 -1.82 -2.28 -8.09
C VAL A 68 -0.92 -2.09 -9.30
N ILE A 69 -1.47 -1.83 -10.48
CA ILE A 69 -0.67 -1.55 -11.69
C ILE A 69 0.13 -0.26 -11.48
N PHE A 70 -0.52 0.80 -11.00
CA PHE A 70 0.13 2.07 -10.67
C PHE A 70 1.23 1.89 -9.62
N SER A 71 0.95 1.15 -8.55
CA SER A 71 1.91 0.78 -7.51
C SER A 71 3.14 0.04 -8.08
N LEU A 72 2.95 -0.95 -8.96
CA LEU A 72 4.05 -1.66 -9.61
C LEU A 72 4.90 -0.74 -10.49
N LEU A 73 4.27 0.19 -11.23
CA LEU A 73 5.00 1.18 -12.03
C LEU A 73 5.86 2.09 -11.14
N ILE A 74 5.34 2.53 -9.98
CA ILE A 74 6.10 3.30 -9.00
C ILE A 74 7.27 2.46 -8.47
N LEU A 75 7.03 1.23 -8.05
CA LEU A 75 8.05 0.36 -7.47
C LEU A 75 9.16 0.03 -8.47
N LEU A 76 8.83 -0.18 -9.75
CA LEU A 76 9.84 -0.39 -10.79
C LEU A 76 10.62 0.89 -11.06
N SER A 77 9.94 2.03 -11.19
CA SER A 77 10.59 3.30 -11.52
C SER A 77 11.33 3.97 -10.35
N HIS A 78 11.10 3.52 -9.11
CA HIS A 78 11.60 4.18 -7.90
C HIS A 78 13.10 4.51 -7.89
N PRO A 79 14.03 3.70 -8.45
CA PRO A 79 15.46 4.02 -8.39
C PRO A 79 15.83 5.27 -9.21
N TRP A 80 15.01 5.62 -10.21
CA TRP A 80 15.22 6.76 -11.09
C TRP A 80 14.42 8.00 -10.67
N LEU A 81 13.54 7.88 -9.69
CA LEU A 81 12.66 8.97 -9.26
C LEU A 81 13.26 9.75 -8.09
N GLY A 82 13.14 11.08 -8.15
CA GLY A 82 13.49 11.94 -7.03
C GLY A 82 12.55 11.74 -5.84
N VAL A 83 13.06 11.91 -4.62
CA VAL A 83 12.29 11.73 -3.37
C VAL A 83 11.02 12.60 -3.31
N SER A 84 11.03 13.80 -3.93
CA SER A 84 9.83 14.66 -4.01
C SER A 84 8.71 13.99 -4.82
N PHE A 85 9.08 13.32 -5.91
CA PHE A 85 8.11 12.67 -6.80
C PHE A 85 7.54 11.43 -6.14
N ILE A 86 8.38 10.64 -5.44
CA ILE A 86 7.93 9.51 -4.61
C ILE A 86 6.96 9.98 -3.53
N CYS A 87 7.17 11.14 -2.92
CA CYS A 87 6.23 11.71 -1.95
C CYS A 87 4.84 11.93 -2.56
N VAL A 88 4.76 12.58 -3.72
CA VAL A 88 3.45 12.82 -4.38
C VAL A 88 2.80 11.51 -4.84
N LEU A 89 3.57 10.62 -5.45
CA LEU A 89 3.07 9.33 -5.95
C LEU A 89 2.59 8.42 -4.83
N SER A 90 3.29 8.38 -3.70
CA SER A 90 2.88 7.60 -2.53
C SER A 90 1.58 8.11 -1.92
N PHE A 91 1.35 9.42 -1.90
CA PHE A 91 0.07 9.99 -1.50
C PHE A 91 -1.06 9.57 -2.45
N ILE A 92 -0.86 9.70 -3.76
CA ILE A 92 -1.85 9.29 -4.77
C ILE A 92 -2.18 7.79 -4.63
N ALA A 93 -1.16 6.94 -4.50
CA ALA A 93 -1.34 5.52 -4.28
C ALA A 93 -2.12 5.23 -2.98
N ALA A 94 -1.80 5.93 -1.89
CA ALA A 94 -2.55 5.81 -0.64
C ALA A 94 -4.03 6.15 -0.84
N VAL A 95 -4.36 7.26 -1.51
CA VAL A 95 -5.76 7.63 -1.76
C VAL A 95 -6.50 6.54 -2.52
N PHE A 96 -5.89 5.97 -3.58
CA PHE A 96 -6.55 4.92 -4.35
C PHE A 96 -6.73 3.62 -3.57
N PHE A 97 -5.69 3.14 -2.86
CA PHE A 97 -5.82 1.93 -2.03
C PHE A 97 -6.81 2.13 -0.87
N GLY A 98 -6.79 3.28 -0.21
CA GLY A 98 -7.72 3.59 0.88
C GLY A 98 -9.16 3.66 0.39
N THR A 99 -9.39 4.30 -0.76
CA THR A 99 -10.73 4.37 -1.38
C THR A 99 -11.22 3.00 -1.81
N GLY A 100 -10.38 2.21 -2.48
CA GLY A 100 -10.71 0.83 -2.86
C GLY A 100 -11.02 -0.05 -1.65
N ALA A 101 -10.18 -0.01 -0.61
CA ALA A 101 -10.40 -0.74 0.63
C ALA A 101 -11.71 -0.33 1.33
N GLY A 102 -12.01 0.97 1.34
CA GLY A 102 -13.24 1.54 1.90
C GLY A 102 -14.49 1.07 1.17
N ILE A 103 -14.48 1.08 -0.17
CA ILE A 103 -15.60 0.59 -0.98
C ILE A 103 -15.86 -0.88 -0.72
N ILE A 104 -14.82 -1.73 -0.75
CA ILE A 104 -14.98 -3.17 -0.50
C ILE A 104 -15.48 -3.42 0.93
N ASN A 105 -14.95 -2.72 1.93
CA ASN A 105 -15.39 -2.85 3.32
C ASN A 105 -16.86 -2.44 3.55
N ARG A 106 -17.34 -1.44 2.81
CA ARG A 106 -18.72 -0.95 2.88
C ARG A 106 -19.70 -1.88 2.16
N THR A 107 -19.30 -2.39 1.00
CA THR A 107 -20.18 -3.14 0.09
C THR A 107 -20.27 -4.61 0.45
N ALA A 108 -19.15 -5.22 0.84
CA ALA A 108 -19.09 -6.65 1.15
C ALA A 108 -19.50 -6.91 2.61
N PRO A 109 -20.45 -7.84 2.85
CA PRO A 109 -20.86 -8.22 4.21
C PRO A 109 -19.84 -9.15 4.90
N PHE A 110 -18.75 -9.50 4.23
CA PHE A 110 -17.75 -10.43 4.72
C PHE A 110 -16.84 -9.79 5.77
N LYS A 111 -16.63 -10.51 6.87
CA LYS A 111 -15.66 -10.17 7.92
C LYS A 111 -14.76 -11.38 8.16
N GLY A 112 -13.54 -11.15 8.64
CA GLY A 112 -12.60 -12.24 8.95
C GLY A 112 -13.15 -13.28 9.93
N THR A 113 -14.11 -12.89 10.78
CA THR A 113 -14.77 -13.76 11.76
C THR A 113 -15.99 -14.50 11.20
N SER A 114 -16.49 -14.15 10.01
CA SER A 114 -17.77 -14.64 9.50
C SER A 114 -17.65 -15.65 8.35
N CYS A 115 -16.43 -15.96 7.87
CA CYS A 115 -16.27 -16.77 6.66
C CYS A 115 -16.72 -18.24 6.74
N ASN A 116 -17.06 -18.74 7.93
CA ASN A 116 -17.62 -20.08 8.12
C ASN A 116 -19.16 -20.10 8.21
N ARG A 117 -19.82 -18.96 8.00
CA ARG A 117 -21.29 -18.90 8.00
C ARG A 117 -21.88 -19.54 6.74
N PRO A 118 -23.04 -20.20 6.84
CA PRO A 118 -23.72 -20.77 5.70
C PRO A 118 -24.20 -19.68 4.73
N ALA A 119 -24.36 -20.03 3.46
CA ALA A 119 -24.58 -19.08 2.37
C ALA A 119 -25.93 -18.33 2.48
N ASP A 120 -26.92 -18.93 3.13
CA ASP A 120 -28.27 -18.39 3.35
C ASP A 120 -28.32 -17.22 4.34
N GLU A 121 -27.37 -17.15 5.27
CA GLU A 121 -27.20 -16.03 6.20
C GLU A 121 -26.71 -14.73 5.52
N TYR A 122 -26.15 -14.83 4.30
CA TYR A 122 -25.71 -13.67 3.54
C TYR A 122 -26.86 -13.05 2.73
N PRO A 123 -26.81 -11.73 2.46
CA PRO A 123 -27.73 -11.08 1.55
C PRO A 123 -27.76 -11.78 0.19
N ALA A 124 -28.95 -11.87 -0.44
CA ALA A 124 -29.16 -12.55 -1.71
C ALA A 124 -28.08 -12.32 -2.79
N PRO A 125 -27.63 -11.07 -3.07
CA PRO A 125 -26.60 -10.83 -4.09
C PRO A 125 -25.20 -11.35 -3.70
N TRP A 126 -24.93 -11.56 -2.40
CA TRP A 126 -23.63 -11.99 -1.88
C TRP A 126 -23.52 -13.49 -1.62
N ARG A 127 -24.63 -14.23 -1.65
CA ARG A 127 -24.64 -15.69 -1.44
C ARG A 127 -23.72 -16.46 -2.41
N PRO A 128 -23.63 -16.13 -3.71
CA PRO A 128 -22.70 -16.79 -4.63
C PRO A 128 -21.22 -16.64 -4.24
N TYR A 129 -20.90 -15.63 -3.42
CA TYR A 129 -19.55 -15.32 -2.95
C TYR A 129 -19.26 -15.88 -1.55
N ALA A 130 -20.20 -16.62 -0.93
CA ALA A 130 -20.00 -17.15 0.43
C ALA A 130 -18.73 -18.02 0.52
N ASN A 131 -18.50 -18.86 -0.48
CA ASN A 131 -17.29 -19.69 -0.59
C ASN A 131 -16.00 -18.89 -0.87
N GLU A 132 -16.12 -17.60 -1.17
CA GLU A 132 -15.02 -16.69 -1.48
C GLU A 132 -14.79 -15.65 -0.38
N CYS A 133 -15.47 -15.78 0.76
CA CYS A 133 -15.35 -14.84 1.88
C CYS A 133 -13.89 -14.58 2.27
N SER A 134 -13.08 -15.63 2.44
CA SER A 134 -11.67 -15.51 2.81
C SER A 134 -10.86 -14.70 1.80
N ARG A 135 -11.18 -14.85 0.51
CA ARG A 135 -10.53 -14.12 -0.59
C ARG A 135 -10.92 -12.64 -0.57
N ILE A 136 -12.20 -12.33 -0.41
CA ILE A 136 -12.68 -10.94 -0.38
C ILE A 136 -12.14 -10.20 0.85
N VAL A 137 -12.11 -10.87 2.01
CA VAL A 137 -11.48 -10.35 3.23
C VAL A 137 -9.97 -10.16 3.03
N ALA A 138 -9.28 -11.07 2.35
CA ALA A 138 -7.86 -10.91 2.03
C ALA A 138 -7.60 -9.71 1.09
N ILE A 139 -8.43 -9.51 0.06
CA ILE A 139 -8.38 -8.33 -0.81
C ILE A 139 -8.53 -7.05 0.01
N GLN A 140 -9.54 -7.01 0.88
CA GLN A 140 -9.79 -5.87 1.75
C GLN A 140 -8.60 -5.61 2.70
N GLY A 141 -8.08 -6.65 3.36
CA GLY A 141 -6.98 -6.54 4.30
C GLY A 141 -5.69 -6.07 3.64
N LEU A 142 -5.36 -6.62 2.47
CA LEU A 142 -4.20 -6.20 1.69
C LEU A 142 -4.34 -4.75 1.18
N ALA A 143 -5.54 -4.34 0.76
CA ALA A 143 -5.78 -2.97 0.35
C ALA A 143 -5.59 -1.97 1.50
N TRP A 144 -6.08 -2.28 2.71
CA TRP A 144 -5.81 -1.48 3.91
C TRP A 144 -4.33 -1.47 4.32
N ALA A 145 -3.65 -2.61 4.20
CA ALA A 145 -2.22 -2.70 4.50
C ALA A 145 -1.38 -1.85 3.53
N LEU A 146 -1.69 -1.91 2.22
CA LEU A 146 -1.04 -1.08 1.20
C LEU A 146 -1.34 0.40 1.41
N TRP A 147 -2.57 0.77 1.77
CA TRP A 147 -2.90 2.14 2.19
C TRP A 147 -1.97 2.60 3.34
N GLY A 148 -1.87 1.80 4.41
CA GLY A 148 -1.03 2.14 5.56
C GLY A 148 0.45 2.28 5.19
N LEU A 149 1.00 1.34 4.41
CA LEU A 149 2.38 1.39 3.95
C LEU A 149 2.66 2.61 3.08
N TYR A 150 1.76 2.97 2.17
CA TYR A 150 1.91 4.16 1.33
C TYR A 150 1.79 5.46 2.13
N ILE A 151 0.95 5.51 3.17
CA ILE A 151 0.91 6.64 4.11
C ILE A 151 2.22 6.77 4.89
N PHE A 152 2.78 5.66 5.40
CA PHE A 152 4.07 5.69 6.08
C PHE A 152 5.20 6.13 5.14
N LEU A 153 5.19 5.66 3.89
CA LEU A 153 6.15 6.09 2.87
C LEU A 153 6.02 7.58 2.56
N PHE A 154 4.78 8.09 2.45
CA PHE A 154 4.50 9.51 2.23
C PHE A 154 5.07 10.38 3.35
N PHE A 155 4.73 10.07 4.61
CA PHE A 155 5.27 10.82 5.74
C PHE A 155 6.78 10.67 5.86
N GLY A 156 7.34 9.47 5.65
CA GLY A 156 8.78 9.25 5.65
C GLY A 156 9.51 10.10 4.61
N ALA A 157 8.98 10.17 3.39
CA ALA A 157 9.52 11.02 2.33
C ALA A 157 9.38 12.52 2.67
N LEU A 158 8.26 12.93 3.24
CA LEU A 158 8.01 14.30 3.67
C LEU A 158 8.97 14.74 4.78
N PHE A 159 9.14 13.92 5.83
CA PHE A 159 10.10 14.18 6.92
C PHE A 159 11.53 14.29 6.38
N HIS A 160 11.92 13.43 5.43
CA HIS A 160 13.24 13.49 4.80
C HIS A 160 13.44 14.79 4.01
N LYS A 161 12.40 15.30 3.34
CA LYS A 161 12.47 16.54 2.56
C LYS A 161 12.44 17.80 3.40
N VAL A 162 11.58 17.85 4.42
CA VAL A 162 11.37 19.04 5.25
C VAL A 162 12.53 19.22 6.24
N GLN A 163 13.36 18.19 6.47
CA GLN A 163 14.50 18.21 7.41
C GLN A 163 14.15 18.95 8.70
N PHE A 164 13.21 18.39 9.47
CA PHE A 164 12.86 18.93 10.79
C PHE A 164 14.13 18.98 11.67
N LYS A 165 14.82 20.12 11.65
CA LYS A 165 15.89 20.41 12.57
C LYS A 165 15.22 20.83 13.87
N ALA A 166 15.27 19.97 14.87
CA ALA A 166 14.98 20.39 16.23
C ALA A 166 15.88 21.60 16.51
N ARG A 167 15.27 22.76 16.74
CA ARG A 167 16.02 23.97 17.08
C ARG A 167 16.79 23.62 18.37
N PRO A 168 18.12 23.67 18.38
CA PRO A 168 18.85 23.42 19.62
C PRO A 168 18.34 24.40 20.66
N THR A 169 17.94 23.87 21.82
CA THR A 169 17.63 24.69 23.00
C THR A 169 18.78 25.66 23.19
N PRO A 170 18.53 26.98 23.32
CA PRO A 170 19.59 27.94 23.52
C PRO A 170 20.16 27.73 24.92
N GLU A 171 21.14 26.82 25.04
CA GLU A 171 21.85 26.56 26.29
C GLU A 171 22.63 27.80 26.77
N GLY A 172 22.81 28.80 25.89
CA GLY A 172 23.38 30.11 26.22
C GLY A 172 22.41 31.14 26.84
N PHE A 173 21.10 30.88 26.93
CA PHE A 173 20.16 31.85 27.52
C PHE A 173 20.03 31.74 29.05
N TYR A 174 20.37 30.58 29.63
CA TYR A 174 20.21 30.32 31.07
C TYR A 174 21.51 30.46 31.89
N TYR A 175 22.66 30.68 31.24
CA TYR A 175 23.97 30.72 31.90
C TYR A 175 24.74 32.04 31.80
N ASN A 176 24.10 33.14 31.39
CA ASN A 176 24.68 34.46 31.61
C ASN A 176 24.42 34.89 33.07
N LYS A 177 25.28 34.42 33.98
CA LYS A 177 25.43 35.07 35.29
C LYS A 177 26.12 36.41 35.06
N ALA A 178 25.36 37.47 35.29
CA ALA A 178 25.87 38.83 35.50
C ALA A 178 26.81 38.88 36.72
#